data_AF-A0A7V2CIS2-F1
#
_entry.id   AF-A0A7V2CIS2-F1
#
_cell.length_a   1.000
_cell.length_b   1.000
_cell.length_c   1.000
_cell.angle_alpha   90.00
_cell.angle_beta   90.00
_cell.angle_gamma   90.00
#
_symmetry.space_group_name_H-M   'P 1'
#
loop_
_entity.id
_entity.type
_entity.pdbx_description
1 polymer ?
#
loop_
_entity_poly.entity_id
_entity_poly.type
_entity_poly.pdbx_seq_one_letter_code
_entity_poly.pdbx_strand_id
1 'polypeptide(L)' 'MVAAVVIAAVVVIIVLQNTRPVETRLLFVTLAMPGAVLIALAFLAGFAAGVLAAGKLTRKPPPKP' A
#
# COMPACT_ATOMS: atom_id res chain seq x y z
N MET A 1 -19.19 6.85 18.03
CA MET A 1 -19.39 7.21 16.60
C MET A 1 -18.67 8.50 16.19
N VAL A 2 -18.74 9.57 16.98
CA VAL A 2 -18.06 10.85 16.67
C VAL A 2 -16.56 10.67 16.37
N ALA A 3 -15.83 9.91 17.20
CA ALA A 3 -14.41 9.66 16.99
C ALA A 3 -14.10 8.98 15.63
N ALA A 4 -14.91 8.01 15.20
CA ALA A 4 -14.72 7.33 13.93
C ALA A 4 -14.93 8.28 12.73
N VAL A 5 -15.91 9.18 12.82
CA VAL A 5 -16.18 10.20 11.80
C VAL A 5 -15.01 11.19 11.70
N VAL A 6 -14.47 11.62 12.84
CA VAL A 6 -13.30 12.51 12.90
C VAL A 6 -12.07 11.83 12.29
N ILE A 7 -11.81 10.56 12.64
CA ILE A 7 -10.69 9.79 12.08
C ILE A 7 -10.84 9.67 10.56
N ALA A 8 -12.03 9.31 10.06
CA ALA A 8 -12.29 9.21 8.63
C ALA A 8 -12.04 10.53 7.90
N ALA A 9 -12.53 11.65 8.45
CA ALA A 9 -12.30 12.97 7.88
C ALA A 9 -10.81 13.35 7.83
N VAL A 10 -10.04 13.06 8.89
CA VAL A 10 -8.60 13.30 8.94
C VAL A 10 -7.87 12.47 7.88
N VAL A 11 -8.22 11.19 7.72
CA VAL A 11 -7.62 10.35 6.66
C VAL A 11 -7.88 10.95 5.28
N VAL A 12 -9.12 11.37 4.99
CA VAL A 12 -9.48 12.01 3.73
C VAL A 12 -8.65 13.28 3.50
N ILE A 13 -8.52 14.14 4.50
CA ILE A 13 -7.71 15.36 4.42
C ILE A 13 -6.25 15.04 4.15
N ILE A 14 -5.66 14.07 4.86
CA ILE A 14 -4.26 13.67 4.67
C ILE A 14 -4.04 13.15 3.24
N VAL A 15 -4.99 12.37 2.69
CA VAL A 15 -4.92 11.87 1.31
C VAL A 15 -5.00 13.02 0.31
N LEU A 16 -5.98 13.92 0.45
CA LEU A 16 -6.14 15.08 -0.42
C LEU A 16 -4.96 16.05 -0.34
N GLN A 17 -4.36 16.26 0.84
CA GLN A 17 -3.19 17.11 1.01
C GLN A 17 -1.91 16.45 0.47
N ASN A 18 -1.79 15.12 0.54
CA ASN A 18 -0.68 14.36 -0.06
C ASN A 18 -0.86 14.12 -1.58
N THR A 19 -1.75 14.86 -2.24
CA THR A 19 -1.83 14.89 -3.71
C THR A 19 -0.78 15.77 -4.37
N ARG A 20 0.09 16.43 -3.59
CA ARG A 20 1.21 17.17 -4.16
C ARG A 20 2.02 16.24 -5.09
N PRO A 21 2.34 16.70 -6.32
CA PRO A 21 3.08 15.90 -7.27
C PRO A 21 4.48 15.66 -6.72
N VAL A 22 4.84 14.40 -6.54
CA VAL A 22 6.18 13.98 -6.13
C VAL A 22 6.87 13.41 -7.36
N GLU A 23 8.06 13.94 -7.68
CA GLU A 23 8.90 13.36 -8.72
C GLU A 23 9.43 12.02 -8.23
N THR A 24 8.95 10.93 -8.83
CA THR A 24 9.42 9.60 -8.51
C THR A 24 10.42 9.17 -9.57
N ARG A 25 11.70 9.04 -9.18
CA ARG A 25 12.76 8.54 -10.05
C ARG A 25 12.89 7.03 -9.88
N LEU A 26 12.29 6.29 -10.79
CA LEU A 26 12.66 4.90 -11.02
C LEU A 26 13.99 4.87 -11.80
N LEU A 27 14.74 3.77 -11.69
CA LEU A 27 16.12 3.64 -12.19
C LEU A 27 16.36 4.19 -13.61
N PHE A 28 15.36 4.19 -14.48
CA PHE A 28 15.43 4.74 -15.85
C PHE A 28 14.23 5.62 -16.24
N VAL A 29 13.32 5.91 -15.30
CA VAL A 29 12.04 6.59 -15.60
C VAL A 29 11.73 7.60 -14.50
N THR A 30 11.48 8.85 -14.88
CA THR A 30 10.97 9.87 -13.94
C THR A 30 9.48 10.03 -14.18
N LEU A 31 8.67 9.67 -13.18
CA LEU A 31 7.21 9.81 -13.22
C LEU A 31 6.78 10.81 -12.16
N ALA A 32 6.07 11.85 -12.56
CA ALA A 32 5.39 12.75 -11.63
C ALA A 32 4.03 12.14 -11.27
N MET A 33 3.88 11.69 -10.03
CA MET A 33 2.63 11.15 -9.52
C MET A 33 2.29 11.74 -8.15
N PRO A 34 1.01 11.85 -7.78
CA PRO A 34 0.63 12.32 -6.45
C PRO A 34 1.19 11.38 -5.38
N GLY A 35 1.78 11.92 -4.31
CA GLY A 35 2.42 11.11 -3.26
C GLY A 35 1.49 10.05 -2.65
N ALA A 36 0.21 10.37 -2.46
CA ALA A 36 -0.81 9.43 -1.98
C ALA A 36 -0.97 8.20 -2.90
N VAL A 37 -0.87 8.38 -4.22
CA VAL A 37 -0.98 7.28 -5.19
C VAL A 37 0.23 6.35 -5.06
N LEU A 38 1.42 6.90 -4.91
CA LEU A 38 2.65 6.11 -4.72
C LEU A 38 2.57 5.25 -3.45
N ILE A 39 2.12 5.82 -2.33
CA ILE A 39 1.98 5.10 -1.06
C ILE A 39 0.93 3.98 -1.18
N ALA A 40 -0.20 4.27 -1.81
CA ALA A 40 -1.26 3.27 -2.02
C ALA A 40 -0.77 2.09 -2.89
N LEU A 41 -0.06 2.39 -3.98
CA LEU A 41 0.53 1.36 -4.86
C LEU A 41 1.59 0.53 -4.12
N ALA A 42 2.48 1.18 -3.36
CA ALA A 42 3.50 0.50 -2.58
C ALA A 42 2.87 -0.42 -1.52
N PHE A 43 1.83 0.06 -0.83
CA PHE A 43 1.09 -0.73 0.14
C PHE A 43 0.43 -1.96 -0.50
N LEU A 44 -0.27 -1.77 -1.62
CA LEU A 44 -0.92 -2.88 -2.33
C LEU A 44 0.09 -3.92 -2.82
N ALA A 45 1.21 -3.48 -3.39
CA ALA A 45 2.27 -4.37 -3.85
C ALA A 45 2.88 -5.17 -2.67
N GLY A 46 3.21 -4.49 -1.57
CA GLY A 46 3.74 -5.12 -0.37
C GLY A 46 2.75 -6.10 0.28
N PHE A 47 1.49 -5.71 0.40
CA PHE A 47 0.42 -6.57 0.93
C PHE A 47 0.23 -7.82 0.07
N ALA A 48 0.11 -7.67 -1.26
CA ALA A 48 -0.03 -8.80 -2.17
C ALA A 48 1.16 -9.76 -2.08
N ALA A 49 2.39 -9.22 -2.07
CA ALA A 49 3.60 -10.03 -1.90
C ALA A 49 3.61 -10.77 -0.55
N GLY A 50 3.22 -10.11 0.53
CA GLY A 50 3.13 -10.71 1.87
C GLY A 50 2.10 -11.83 1.95
N VAL A 51 0.90 -11.62 1.38
CA VAL A 51 -0.16 -12.65 1.32
C VAL A 51 0.31 -13.88 0.54
N LEU A 52 0.94 -13.67 -0.62
CA LEU A 52 1.47 -14.76 -1.43
C LEU A 52 2.59 -15.54 -0.71
N ALA A 53 3.48 -14.84 0.00
CA ALA A 53 4.53 -15.45 0.79
C ALA A 53 3.96 -16.27 1.96
N ALA A 54 3.00 -15.71 2.69
CA ALA A 54 2.32 -16.38 3.81
C ALA A 54 1.59 -17.65 3.35
N GLY A 55 0.90 -17.59 2.21
CA GLY A 55 0.23 -18.76 1.62
C GLY A 55 1.17 -19.89 1.24
N LYS A 56 2.42 -19.59 0.84
CA LYS A 56 3.45 -20.61 0.58
C LYS A 56 4.04 -21.17 1.88
N LEU A 57 4.25 -20.33 2.90
CA LEU A 57 4.83 -20.73 4.18
C LEU A 57 3.89 -21.61 5.02
N THR A 58 2.59 -21.37 4.92
CA THR A 58 1.55 -22.10 5.69
C THR A 58 1.14 -23.43 5.05
N ARG A 59 1.64 -23.76 3.84
CA ARG A 59 1.41 -25.09 3.23
C ARG A 59 2.09 -26.17 4.07
N LYS A 60 1.28 -26.97 4.77
CA LYS A 60 1.73 -28.17 5.49
C LYS A 60 2.37 -29.12 4.47
N PRO A 61 3.59 -29.64 4.71
CA PRO A 61 4.20 -30.60 3.81
C PRO A 61 3.31 -31.85 3.69
N PRO A 62 3.24 -32.47 2.49
CA PRO A 62 2.42 -33.66 2.28
C PRO A 62 2.84 -34.77 3.26
N PRO A 63 1.89 -35.55 3.80
CA PRO A 63 2.19 -36.64 4.72
C PRO A 63 3.13 -37.63 4.03
N LYS A 64 4.27 -37.90 4.67
CA LYS A 64 5.27 -38.85 4.18
C LYS A 64 4.70 -40.29 4.32
N PRO A 65 4.89 -41.18 3.33
CA PRO A 65 4.33 -42.53 3.32
C PRO A 65 4.87 -43.42 4.45
#